data_AF-A0A523ASX4-F1
#
_entry.id   AF-A0A523ASX4-F1
#
_cell.length_a   1.000
_cell.length_b   1.000
_cell.length_c   1.000
_cell.angle_alpha   90.00
_cell.angle_beta   90.00
_cell.angle_gamma   90.00
#
_symmetry.space_group_name_H-M   'P 1'
#
loop_
_entity.id
_entity.type
_entity.pdbx_description
1 polymer ?
#
loop_
_entity_poly.entity_id
_entity_poly.type
_entity_poly.pdbx_seq_one_letter_code
_entity_poly.pdbx_strand_id
1 'polypeptide(L)'
;MKVGGPKYLPIGAYFPGRKIVEYLVLTDDLVSTLAEITWRAKEKGVEIVAGNLTTDPRSPIKHFSFFADLTDSKITPEELEKELTKVEGVKEVLFQPGTFQGLVVDRLHFPLMVMEERAITLRVETFGDLLQNFNRVETNKLAFFRMGVKAGLRKARKVIQLGLSGIQALDFILTERIAKGWGLPTIKKFDGDTVEVEMQELFECLPFRGKGKESKSQFFRGYLSGVVSGLIGKEVIMEETKCIAKGDKCCYFVSTPCSLSEVGTRPSETPQTREELFSIIKEIFGEDLKFKALKFLARKEVASIREIARKINIAPKNLTRHLDYLLQKGMIETVYSGKNIKLYRLSPKVEVLGKFLRSDL
;
A
#
# COMPACT_ATOMS: atom_id res chain seq x y z
N MET A 1 -6.37 -27.35 -6.28
CA MET A 1 -7.12 -26.68 -5.19
C MET A 1 -8.44 -26.18 -5.75
N LYS A 2 -9.58 -26.43 -5.08
CA LYS A 2 -10.87 -25.82 -5.44
C LYS A 2 -11.04 -24.53 -4.62
N VAL A 3 -11.31 -23.41 -5.29
CA VAL A 3 -11.64 -22.13 -4.63
C VAL A 3 -13.14 -21.90 -4.75
N GLY A 4 -13.79 -21.45 -3.66
CA GLY A 4 -15.24 -21.30 -3.58
C GLY A 4 -15.81 -20.04 -4.26
N GLY A 5 -14.95 -19.17 -4.80
CA GLY A 5 -15.33 -17.89 -5.39
C GLY A 5 -14.49 -16.73 -4.85
N PRO A 6 -14.76 -15.50 -5.32
CA PRO A 6 -14.08 -14.30 -4.84
C PRO A 6 -14.44 -14.01 -3.37
N LYS A 7 -13.45 -13.52 -2.62
CA LYS A 7 -13.67 -12.94 -1.29
C LYS A 7 -13.92 -11.44 -1.42
N TYR A 8 -15.13 -11.00 -1.10
CA TYR A 8 -15.46 -9.58 -1.03
C TYR A 8 -15.11 -9.01 0.34
N LEU A 9 -14.45 -7.85 0.36
CA LEU A 9 -14.23 -7.06 1.57
C LEU A 9 -15.26 -5.93 1.56
N PRO A 10 -16.22 -5.89 2.50
CA PRO A 10 -17.32 -4.93 2.47
C PRO A 10 -16.87 -3.55 2.97
N ILE A 11 -16.04 -2.87 2.15
CA ILE A 11 -15.59 -1.48 2.36
C ILE A 11 -16.67 -0.49 1.90
N GLY A 12 -17.55 -0.90 1.01
CA GLY A 12 -18.61 -0.07 0.46
C GLY A 12 -19.39 -0.80 -0.61
N ALA A 13 -20.58 -0.30 -0.91
CA ALA A 13 -21.47 -0.90 -1.88
C ALA A 13 -22.43 0.16 -2.44
N TYR A 14 -22.95 -0.12 -3.63
CA TYR A 14 -23.92 0.74 -4.30
C TYR A 14 -25.19 -0.04 -4.60
N PHE A 15 -26.28 0.38 -3.96
CA PHE A 15 -27.62 -0.19 -4.05
C PHE A 15 -28.60 0.91 -4.51
N PRO A 16 -28.68 1.19 -5.82
CA PRO A 16 -29.45 2.32 -6.35
C PRO A 16 -30.86 2.41 -5.79
N GLY A 17 -31.24 3.59 -5.30
CA GLY A 17 -32.59 3.85 -4.76
C GLY A 17 -32.88 3.20 -3.41
N ARG A 18 -31.92 2.47 -2.81
CA ARG A 18 -32.09 1.84 -1.49
C ARG A 18 -31.59 2.74 -0.36
N LYS A 19 -32.19 2.60 0.82
CA LYS A 19 -31.79 3.27 2.06
C LYS A 19 -30.85 2.34 2.85
N ILE A 20 -29.56 2.46 2.56
CA ILE A 20 -28.52 1.65 3.21
C ILE A 20 -27.88 2.40 4.37
N VAL A 21 -27.66 1.70 5.48
CA VAL A 21 -27.04 2.21 6.69
C VAL A 21 -25.96 1.25 7.16
N GLU A 22 -24.80 1.76 7.55
CA GLU A 22 -23.77 0.99 8.22
C GLU A 22 -24.01 0.96 9.72
N TYR A 23 -23.87 -0.22 10.33
CA TYR A 23 -23.84 -0.43 11.77
C TYR A 23 -22.54 -1.11 12.19
N LEU A 24 -22.05 -0.77 13.39
CA LEU A 24 -20.99 -1.47 14.10
C LEU A 24 -21.48 -1.75 15.52
N VAL A 25 -21.51 -3.02 15.89
CA VAL A 25 -21.86 -3.48 17.22
C VAL A 25 -20.63 -4.04 17.91
N LEU A 26 -20.36 -3.53 19.10
CA LEU A 26 -19.33 -4.03 20.01
C LEU A 26 -19.98 -4.89 21.07
N THR A 27 -19.50 -6.12 21.24
CA THR A 27 -20.10 -7.11 22.14
C THR A 27 -19.06 -8.00 22.80
N ASP A 28 -19.29 -8.43 24.03
CA ASP A 28 -18.50 -9.49 24.68
C ASP A 28 -19.10 -10.90 24.50
N ASP A 29 -20.33 -11.00 23.97
CA ASP A 29 -20.99 -12.26 23.61
C ASP A 29 -21.52 -12.26 22.17
N LEU A 30 -20.60 -12.52 21.25
CA LEU A 30 -20.87 -12.44 19.82
C LEU A 30 -21.92 -13.41 19.30
N VAL A 31 -21.96 -14.66 19.78
CA VAL A 31 -22.84 -15.67 19.20
C VAL A 31 -24.30 -15.33 19.53
N SER A 32 -24.59 -15.07 20.80
CA SER A 32 -25.92 -14.65 21.24
C SER A 32 -26.31 -13.32 20.62
N THR A 33 -25.38 -12.36 20.58
CA THR A 33 -25.61 -11.06 19.94
C THR A 33 -25.98 -11.20 18.46
N LEU A 34 -25.26 -12.02 17.69
CA LEU A 34 -25.57 -12.23 16.27
C LEU A 34 -26.97 -12.84 16.06
N ALA A 35 -27.33 -13.84 16.88
CA ALA A 35 -28.65 -14.46 16.80
C ALA A 35 -29.76 -13.42 17.05
N GLU A 36 -29.59 -12.60 18.10
CA GLU A 36 -30.60 -11.62 18.48
C GLU A 36 -30.68 -10.44 17.49
N ILE A 37 -29.55 -9.95 16.99
CA ILE A 37 -29.50 -8.87 15.99
C ILE A 37 -30.17 -9.32 14.69
N THR A 38 -29.82 -10.51 14.19
CA THR A 38 -30.41 -11.02 12.95
C THR A 38 -31.90 -11.29 13.10
N TRP A 39 -32.35 -11.76 14.27
CA TRP A 39 -33.77 -11.90 14.59
C TRP A 39 -34.50 -10.56 14.60
N ARG A 40 -34.01 -9.58 15.36
CA ARG A 40 -34.59 -8.23 15.43
C ARG A 40 -34.64 -7.55 14.06
N ALA A 41 -33.55 -7.65 13.27
CA ALA A 41 -33.51 -7.10 11.92
C ALA A 41 -34.65 -7.70 11.07
N LYS A 42 -34.81 -9.02 11.10
CA LYS A 42 -35.89 -9.72 10.38
C LYS A 42 -37.28 -9.25 10.83
N GLU A 43 -37.55 -9.17 12.14
CA GLU A 43 -38.84 -8.72 12.67
C GLU A 43 -39.21 -7.29 12.25
N LYS A 44 -38.21 -6.44 12.06
CA LYS A 44 -38.39 -5.05 11.62
C LYS A 44 -38.35 -4.89 10.10
N GLY A 45 -38.23 -5.97 9.33
CA GLY A 45 -38.12 -5.90 7.87
C GLY A 45 -36.83 -5.21 7.39
N VAL A 46 -35.76 -5.34 8.17
CA VAL A 46 -34.41 -4.86 7.84
C VAL A 46 -33.61 -6.01 7.25
N GLU A 47 -33.01 -5.81 6.09
CA GLU A 47 -32.15 -6.81 5.44
C GLU A 47 -30.68 -6.51 5.71
N ILE A 48 -29.92 -7.50 6.15
CA ILE A 48 -28.45 -7.39 6.28
C ILE A 48 -27.82 -7.80 4.95
N VAL A 49 -27.22 -6.86 4.23
CA VAL A 49 -26.75 -7.09 2.84
C VAL A 49 -25.26 -7.47 2.75
N ALA A 50 -24.46 -7.00 3.69
CA ALA A 50 -23.02 -7.32 3.77
C ALA A 50 -22.54 -7.06 5.19
N GLY A 51 -21.43 -7.68 5.61
CA GLY A 51 -20.86 -7.40 6.91
C GLY A 51 -19.52 -8.06 7.16
N ASN A 52 -18.84 -7.57 8.20
CA ASN A 52 -17.59 -8.11 8.70
C ASN A 52 -17.77 -8.57 10.14
N LEU A 53 -17.15 -9.71 10.42
CA LEU A 53 -17.00 -10.21 11.76
C LEU A 53 -15.52 -10.25 12.11
N THR A 54 -15.14 -9.56 13.20
CA THR A 54 -13.76 -9.53 13.66
C THR A 54 -13.68 -9.79 15.15
N THR A 55 -12.76 -10.66 15.54
CA THR A 55 -12.37 -10.88 16.93
C THR A 55 -10.88 -10.63 17.03
N ASP A 56 -10.50 -9.71 17.92
CA ASP A 56 -9.10 -9.58 18.32
C ASP A 56 -8.85 -10.60 19.44
N PRO A 57 -7.95 -11.57 19.27
CA PRO A 57 -7.65 -12.57 20.30
C PRO A 57 -7.20 -11.97 21.65
N ARG A 58 -6.74 -10.72 21.66
CA ARG A 58 -6.28 -10.01 22.86
C ARG A 58 -7.35 -9.11 23.48
N SER A 59 -8.51 -8.99 22.85
CA SER A 59 -9.63 -8.20 23.33
C SER A 59 -10.81 -9.09 23.71
N PRO A 60 -11.46 -8.86 24.87
CA PRO A 60 -12.74 -9.51 25.16
C PRO A 60 -13.87 -8.96 24.27
N ILE A 61 -13.68 -7.78 23.65
CA ILE A 61 -14.66 -7.12 22.80
C ILE A 61 -14.52 -7.61 21.35
N LYS A 62 -15.67 -8.00 20.78
CA LYS A 62 -15.84 -8.54 19.44
C LYS A 62 -16.62 -7.53 18.62
N HIS A 63 -16.30 -7.46 17.33
CA HIS A 63 -16.84 -6.45 16.43
C HIS A 63 -17.70 -7.14 15.38
N PHE A 64 -18.96 -6.74 15.31
CA PHE A 64 -19.85 -7.11 14.21
C PHE A 64 -20.31 -5.85 13.50
N SER A 65 -19.85 -5.68 12.27
CA SER A 65 -20.30 -4.59 11.41
C SER A 65 -21.06 -5.11 10.21
N PHE A 66 -22.05 -4.33 9.79
CA PHE A 66 -22.89 -4.71 8.67
C PHE A 66 -23.53 -3.51 8.01
N PHE A 67 -23.81 -3.66 6.72
CA PHE A 67 -24.69 -2.78 5.97
C PHE A 67 -26.10 -3.36 6.03
N ALA A 68 -27.04 -2.50 6.42
CA ALA A 68 -28.45 -2.81 6.56
C ALA A 68 -29.26 -2.03 5.51
N ASP A 69 -30.14 -2.71 4.79
CA ASP A 69 -31.15 -2.11 3.93
C ASP A 69 -32.44 -1.89 4.74
N LEU A 70 -32.79 -0.62 4.92
CA LEU A 70 -33.99 -0.16 5.64
C LEU A 70 -35.06 0.36 4.66
N THR A 71 -34.94 0.10 3.35
CA THR A 71 -35.84 0.66 2.31
C THR A 71 -37.30 0.30 2.58
N ASP A 72 -37.56 -0.97 2.90
CA ASP A 72 -38.90 -1.51 3.10
C ASP A 72 -39.29 -1.58 4.59
N SER A 73 -38.42 -1.07 5.47
CA SER A 73 -38.64 -1.07 6.91
C SER A 73 -39.32 0.22 7.38
N LYS A 74 -40.17 0.09 8.40
CA LYS A 74 -40.75 1.24 9.12
C LYS A 74 -39.80 1.83 10.17
N ILE A 75 -38.74 1.11 10.54
CA ILE A 75 -37.81 1.54 11.58
C ILE A 75 -36.85 2.61 11.05
N THR A 76 -36.57 3.62 11.86
CA THR A 76 -35.49 4.57 11.56
C THR A 76 -34.12 3.97 11.92
N PRO A 77 -33.02 4.50 11.35
CA PRO A 77 -31.69 4.05 11.71
C PRO A 77 -31.40 4.15 13.21
N GLU A 78 -31.85 5.24 13.84
CA GLU A 78 -31.72 5.55 15.26
C GLU A 78 -32.57 4.62 16.13
N GLU A 79 -33.78 4.27 15.68
CA GLU A 79 -34.63 3.32 16.38
C GLU A 79 -34.02 1.92 16.35
N LEU A 80 -33.44 1.50 15.22
CA LEU A 80 -32.75 0.21 15.14
C LEU A 80 -31.53 0.20 16.07
N GLU A 81 -30.70 1.25 16.08
CA GLU A 81 -29.58 1.38 17.03
C GLU A 81 -30.04 1.14 18.47
N LYS A 82 -31.10 1.83 18.90
CA LYS A 82 -31.65 1.69 20.26
C LYS A 82 -32.14 0.27 20.57
N GLU A 83 -32.70 -0.43 19.60
CA GLU A 83 -33.13 -1.83 19.76
C GLU A 83 -31.93 -2.78 19.89
N LEU A 84 -30.88 -2.55 19.10
CA LEU A 84 -29.65 -3.34 19.16
C LEU A 84 -28.88 -3.11 20.46
N THR A 85 -28.89 -1.89 20.99
CA THR A 85 -28.26 -1.54 22.28
C THR A 85 -28.91 -2.26 23.48
N LYS A 86 -30.16 -2.71 23.35
CA LYS A 86 -30.86 -3.48 24.40
C LYS A 86 -30.51 -4.97 24.42
N VAL A 87 -29.79 -5.47 23.41
CA VAL A 87 -29.34 -6.87 23.35
C VAL A 87 -28.37 -7.14 24.51
N GLU A 88 -28.58 -8.23 25.25
CA GLU A 88 -27.64 -8.64 26.30
C GLU A 88 -26.24 -8.92 25.71
N GLY A 89 -25.19 -8.42 26.37
CA GLY A 89 -23.80 -8.54 25.91
C GLY A 89 -23.34 -7.42 24.97
N VAL A 90 -24.26 -6.66 24.37
CA VAL A 90 -23.90 -5.47 23.58
C VAL A 90 -23.37 -4.37 24.50
N LYS A 91 -22.22 -3.80 24.13
CA LYS A 91 -21.55 -2.70 24.86
C LYS A 91 -21.76 -1.36 24.20
N GLU A 92 -21.76 -1.34 22.87
CA GLU A 92 -21.89 -0.12 22.08
C GLU A 92 -22.44 -0.45 20.70
N VAL A 93 -23.27 0.44 20.17
CA VAL A 93 -23.74 0.41 18.79
C VAL A 93 -23.45 1.76 18.16
N LEU A 94 -22.72 1.74 17.05
CA LEU A 94 -22.45 2.90 16.22
C LEU A 94 -23.15 2.70 14.88
N PHE A 95 -23.62 3.79 14.26
CA PHE A 95 -24.17 3.73 12.91
C PHE A 95 -23.80 4.96 12.07
N GLN A 96 -23.78 4.77 10.76
CA GLN A 96 -23.56 5.82 9.77
C GLN A 96 -24.53 5.61 8.60
N PRO A 97 -25.39 6.58 8.29
CA PRO A 97 -26.19 6.55 7.07
C PRO A 97 -25.31 6.52 5.81
N GLY A 98 -25.83 5.93 4.74
CA GLY A 98 -25.23 6.02 3.41
C GLY A 98 -24.96 7.46 2.97
N THR A 99 -23.92 7.64 2.16
CA THR A 99 -23.43 8.98 1.74
C THR A 99 -24.27 9.60 0.63
N PHE A 100 -24.87 8.78 -0.23
CA PHE A 100 -25.73 9.18 -1.33
C PHE A 100 -26.80 8.11 -1.54
N GLN A 101 -27.88 8.40 -2.28
CA GLN A 101 -28.99 7.46 -2.54
C GLN A 101 -28.46 6.09 -3.00
N GLY A 102 -28.44 5.11 -2.08
CA GLY A 102 -27.92 3.77 -2.32
C GLY A 102 -26.42 3.55 -2.13
N LEU A 103 -25.59 4.60 -2.01
CA LEU A 103 -24.14 4.45 -1.84
C LEU A 103 -23.76 4.45 -0.36
N VAL A 104 -23.18 3.34 0.10
CA VAL A 104 -22.60 3.21 1.44
C VAL A 104 -21.10 2.99 1.33
N VAL A 105 -20.37 3.59 2.26
CA VAL A 105 -18.93 3.40 2.45
C VAL A 105 -18.72 3.18 3.93
N ASP A 106 -17.89 2.20 4.26
CA ASP A 106 -17.43 1.93 5.63
C ASP A 106 -16.71 3.17 6.17
N ARG A 107 -17.32 3.77 7.19
CA ARG A 107 -16.83 4.96 7.89
C ARG A 107 -16.57 4.68 9.37
N LEU A 108 -16.92 3.50 9.84
CA LEU A 108 -16.76 3.10 11.24
C LEU A 108 -15.44 2.35 11.48
N HIS A 109 -14.75 1.88 10.42
CA HIS A 109 -13.50 1.15 10.55
C HIS A 109 -12.31 1.92 9.96
N PHE A 110 -11.33 2.23 10.81
CA PHE A 110 -10.02 2.69 10.38
C PHE A 110 -8.96 2.39 11.45
N PRO A 111 -7.75 1.93 11.08
CA PRO A 111 -7.28 1.57 9.73
C PRO A 111 -7.69 0.15 9.30
N LEU A 112 -7.54 -0.18 8.02
CA LEU A 112 -7.65 -1.57 7.55
C LEU A 112 -6.51 -2.42 8.14
N MET A 113 -6.88 -3.55 8.74
CA MET A 113 -5.94 -4.49 9.36
C MET A 113 -6.00 -5.85 8.66
N VAL A 114 -4.85 -6.48 8.43
CA VAL A 114 -4.72 -7.84 7.92
C VAL A 114 -3.72 -8.59 8.80
N MET A 115 -4.19 -9.57 9.57
CA MET A 115 -3.38 -10.33 10.54
C MET A 115 -2.57 -9.41 11.48
N GLU A 116 -3.26 -8.51 12.19
CA GLU A 116 -2.67 -7.52 13.12
C GLU A 116 -1.72 -6.48 12.48
N GLU A 117 -1.55 -6.50 11.15
CA GLU A 117 -0.74 -5.52 10.44
C GLU A 117 -1.64 -4.51 9.70
N ARG A 118 -1.30 -3.23 9.81
CA ARG A 118 -1.95 -2.19 9.01
C ARG A 118 -1.70 -2.46 7.52
N ALA A 119 -2.78 -2.43 6.75
CA ALA A 119 -2.78 -2.71 5.32
C ALA A 119 -3.55 -1.63 4.55
N ILE A 120 -3.40 -1.67 3.23
CA ILE A 120 -4.21 -0.94 2.26
C ILE A 120 -4.65 -1.93 1.18
N THR A 121 -5.75 -1.63 0.50
CA THR A 121 -6.15 -2.32 -0.72
C THR A 121 -5.72 -1.52 -1.94
N LEU A 122 -5.30 -2.22 -2.99
CA LEU A 122 -5.03 -1.67 -4.31
C LEU A 122 -5.68 -2.60 -5.34
N ARG A 123 -6.30 -2.03 -6.38
CA ARG A 123 -6.79 -2.83 -7.50
C ARG A 123 -5.61 -3.40 -8.27
N VAL A 124 -5.78 -4.60 -8.82
CA VAL A 124 -4.76 -5.27 -9.66
C VAL A 124 -4.34 -4.38 -10.83
N GLU A 125 -5.30 -3.73 -11.51
CA GLU A 125 -5.02 -2.77 -12.59
C GLU A 125 -4.22 -1.55 -12.10
N THR A 126 -4.58 -0.98 -10.94
CA THR A 126 -3.84 0.16 -10.36
C THR A 126 -2.39 -0.22 -10.03
N PHE A 127 -2.16 -1.46 -9.58
CA PHE A 127 -0.80 -1.97 -9.41
C PHE A 127 -0.09 -2.22 -10.75
N GLY A 128 -0.83 -2.71 -11.75
CA GLY A 128 -0.36 -2.87 -13.13
C GLY A 128 0.11 -1.56 -13.75
N ASP A 129 -0.67 -0.49 -13.64
CA ASP A 129 -0.31 0.85 -14.12
C ASP A 129 0.97 1.37 -13.45
N LEU A 130 1.11 1.13 -12.15
CA LEU A 130 2.34 1.45 -11.42
C LEU A 130 3.52 0.64 -11.98
N LEU A 131 3.40 -0.68 -12.12
CA LEU A 131 4.45 -1.50 -12.71
C LEU A 131 4.81 -1.08 -14.14
N GLN A 132 3.84 -0.71 -14.98
CA GLN A 132 4.07 -0.35 -16.37
C GLN A 132 4.94 0.91 -16.50
N ASN A 133 4.72 1.89 -15.62
CA ASN A 133 5.48 3.13 -15.63
C ASN A 133 6.88 2.94 -15.05
N PHE A 134 7.01 2.17 -13.98
CA PHE A 134 8.30 1.99 -13.31
C PHE A 134 9.20 0.97 -14.02
N ASN A 135 8.69 -0.13 -14.55
CA ASN A 135 9.51 -1.19 -15.17
C ASN A 135 10.11 -0.83 -16.55
N ARG A 136 9.96 0.42 -17.01
CA ARG A 136 10.63 0.92 -18.22
C ARG A 136 12.16 1.03 -18.04
N VAL A 137 12.62 1.17 -16.81
CA VAL A 137 14.03 1.32 -16.45
C VAL A 137 14.49 0.10 -15.65
N GLU A 138 15.62 -0.47 -16.01
CA GLU A 138 16.14 -1.70 -15.39
C GLU A 138 16.44 -1.52 -13.89
N THR A 139 16.89 -0.33 -13.49
CA THR A 139 17.11 0.05 -12.08
C THR A 139 15.84 -0.06 -11.22
N ASN A 140 14.66 0.22 -11.80
CA ASN A 140 13.39 0.12 -11.09
C ASN A 140 12.92 -1.34 -10.94
N LYS A 141 13.17 -2.20 -11.93
CA LYS A 141 12.90 -3.65 -11.80
C LYS A 141 13.69 -4.26 -10.65
N LEU A 142 14.96 -3.87 -10.53
CA LEU A 142 15.84 -4.25 -9.42
C LEU A 142 15.32 -3.72 -8.07
N ALA A 143 14.76 -2.52 -8.03
CA ALA A 143 14.15 -1.97 -6.81
C ALA A 143 12.97 -2.83 -6.33
N PHE A 144 12.04 -3.21 -7.22
CA PHE A 144 10.93 -4.11 -6.88
C PHE A 144 11.41 -5.47 -6.40
N PHE A 145 12.39 -6.07 -7.08
CA PHE A 145 12.99 -7.32 -6.66
C PHE A 145 13.56 -7.22 -5.23
N ARG A 146 14.34 -6.17 -4.93
CA ARG A 146 14.91 -5.94 -3.59
C ARG A 146 13.85 -5.69 -2.52
N MET A 147 12.80 -4.96 -2.84
CA MET A 147 11.65 -4.78 -1.95
C MET A 147 11.02 -6.13 -1.62
N GLY A 148 10.84 -6.97 -2.65
CA GLY A 148 10.42 -8.36 -2.52
C GLY A 148 11.31 -9.14 -1.55
N VAL A 149 12.63 -9.20 -1.82
CA VAL A 149 13.61 -9.95 -0.98
C VAL A 149 13.51 -9.55 0.48
N LYS A 150 13.51 -8.25 0.78
CA LYS A 150 13.38 -7.75 2.16
C LYS A 150 12.05 -8.13 2.81
N ALA A 151 10.95 -8.07 2.05
CA ALA A 151 9.64 -8.49 2.52
C ALA A 151 9.59 -10.00 2.79
N GLY A 152 10.18 -10.81 1.91
CA GLY A 152 10.27 -12.25 2.02
C GLY A 152 11.09 -12.71 3.24
N LEU A 153 12.29 -12.16 3.42
CA LEU A 153 13.16 -12.45 4.58
C LEU A 153 12.47 -12.10 5.91
N ARG A 154 11.83 -10.93 5.97
CA ARG A 154 11.05 -10.53 7.16
C ARG A 154 9.92 -11.50 7.43
N LYS A 155 9.25 -11.99 6.38
CA LYS A 155 8.16 -12.96 6.52
C LYS A 155 8.65 -14.33 6.98
N ALA A 156 9.71 -14.85 6.38
CA ALA A 156 10.34 -16.10 6.80
C ALA A 156 10.71 -16.05 8.29
N ARG A 157 11.36 -14.97 8.73
CA ARG A 157 11.70 -14.76 10.15
C ARG A 157 10.48 -14.83 11.07
N LYS A 158 9.39 -14.12 10.73
CA LYS A 158 8.15 -14.15 11.53
C LYS A 158 7.55 -15.56 11.62
N VAL A 159 7.57 -16.30 10.52
CA VAL A 159 7.00 -17.66 10.47
C VAL A 159 7.88 -18.66 11.25
N ILE A 160 9.20 -18.52 11.19
CA ILE A 160 10.12 -19.30 12.02
C ILE A 160 9.90 -19.01 13.51
N GLN A 161 9.64 -17.75 13.89
CA GLN A 161 9.30 -17.38 15.27
C GLN A 161 7.99 -18.01 15.77
N LEU A 162 7.10 -18.44 14.87
CA LEU A 162 5.90 -19.22 15.21
C LEU A 162 6.20 -20.73 15.38
N GLY A 163 7.45 -21.15 15.21
CA GLY A 163 7.87 -22.55 15.31
C GLY A 163 7.73 -23.36 14.01
N LEU A 164 7.34 -22.72 12.90
CA LEU A 164 7.24 -23.39 11.60
C LEU A 164 8.59 -23.42 10.88
N SER A 165 8.89 -24.52 10.18
CA SER A 165 10.14 -24.69 9.44
C SER A 165 9.95 -25.46 8.13
N GLY A 166 10.97 -25.44 7.27
CA GLY A 166 11.00 -26.21 6.02
C GLY A 166 9.77 -26.01 5.13
N ILE A 167 9.25 -27.12 4.60
CA ILE A 167 8.09 -27.12 3.70
C ILE A 167 6.81 -26.61 4.37
N GLN A 168 6.62 -26.85 5.69
CA GLN A 168 5.44 -26.38 6.42
C GLN A 168 5.41 -24.85 6.51
N ALA A 169 6.58 -24.24 6.76
CA ALA A 169 6.70 -22.78 6.75
C ALA A 169 6.42 -22.19 5.36
N LEU A 170 6.96 -22.80 4.31
CA LEU A 170 6.73 -22.35 2.93
C LEU A 170 5.24 -22.48 2.55
N ASP A 171 4.62 -23.61 2.87
CA ASP A 171 3.19 -23.87 2.60
C ASP A 171 2.30 -22.85 3.32
N PHE A 172 2.55 -22.54 4.59
CA PHE A 172 1.83 -21.50 5.32
C PHE A 172 1.97 -20.13 4.65
N ILE A 173 3.20 -19.73 4.29
CA ILE A 173 3.49 -18.43 3.67
C ILE A 173 2.76 -18.29 2.32
N LEU A 174 2.78 -19.35 1.52
CA LEU A 174 2.14 -19.42 0.21
C LEU A 174 0.61 -19.48 0.34
N THR A 175 0.07 -20.24 1.29
CA THR A 175 -1.38 -20.28 1.55
C THR A 175 -1.91 -18.90 1.96
N GLU A 176 -1.16 -18.15 2.76
CA GLU A 176 -1.52 -16.77 3.09
C GLU A 176 -1.58 -15.86 1.85
N ARG A 177 -0.84 -16.16 0.77
CA ARG A 177 -0.91 -15.41 -0.50
C ARG A 177 -2.28 -15.55 -1.16
N ILE A 178 -2.94 -16.70 -1.00
CA ILE A 178 -4.32 -16.93 -1.47
C ILE A 178 -5.26 -15.99 -0.72
N ALA A 179 -5.17 -15.97 0.62
CA ALA A 179 -6.01 -15.11 1.46
C ALA A 179 -5.80 -13.60 1.18
N LYS A 180 -4.60 -13.23 0.73
CA LYS A 180 -4.24 -11.87 0.32
C LYS A 180 -4.55 -11.55 -1.15
N GLY A 181 -5.04 -12.52 -1.92
CA GLY A 181 -5.39 -12.36 -3.33
C GLY A 181 -4.20 -12.18 -4.27
N TRP A 182 -3.00 -12.67 -3.90
CA TRP A 182 -1.81 -12.54 -4.74
C TRP A 182 -1.78 -13.56 -5.87
N GLY A 183 -2.37 -14.73 -5.67
CA GLY A 183 -2.40 -15.82 -6.64
C GLY A 183 -2.63 -17.16 -5.96
N LEU A 184 -2.60 -18.24 -6.75
CA LEU A 184 -2.82 -19.61 -6.31
C LEU A 184 -1.50 -20.40 -6.41
N PRO A 185 -0.80 -20.62 -5.28
CA PRO A 185 0.46 -21.35 -5.26
C PRO A 185 0.28 -22.86 -5.35
N THR A 186 1.30 -23.52 -5.88
CA THR A 186 1.53 -24.95 -5.70
C THR A 186 3.02 -25.20 -5.57
N ILE A 187 3.46 -25.77 -4.45
CA ILE A 187 4.83 -26.23 -4.26
C ILE A 187 4.99 -27.50 -5.08
N LYS A 188 5.87 -27.49 -6.08
CA LYS A 188 6.17 -28.65 -6.93
C LYS A 188 7.33 -29.46 -6.38
N LYS A 189 8.30 -28.78 -5.75
CA LYS A 189 9.49 -29.39 -5.18
C LYS A 189 10.02 -28.57 -4.00
N PHE A 190 10.50 -29.26 -2.98
CA PHE A 190 11.25 -28.68 -1.85
C PHE A 190 12.24 -29.74 -1.32
N ASP A 191 13.50 -29.71 -1.76
CA ASP A 191 14.55 -30.69 -1.40
C ASP A 191 15.76 -30.09 -0.68
N GLY A 192 15.54 -29.07 0.14
CA GLY A 192 16.64 -28.30 0.74
C GLY A 192 17.06 -27.19 -0.20
N ASP A 193 17.93 -27.47 -1.16
CA ASP A 193 18.49 -26.43 -2.06
C ASP A 193 17.65 -26.25 -3.35
N THR A 194 16.86 -27.25 -3.76
CA THR A 194 15.93 -27.14 -4.90
C THR A 194 14.51 -26.86 -4.43
N VAL A 195 14.00 -25.70 -4.80
CA VAL A 195 12.63 -25.28 -4.53
C VAL A 195 11.97 -24.89 -5.85
N GLU A 196 10.80 -25.44 -6.10
CA GLU A 196 10.00 -25.14 -7.29
C GLU A 196 8.58 -24.75 -6.89
N VAL A 197 8.13 -23.60 -7.38
CA VAL A 197 6.81 -23.05 -7.07
C VAL A 197 6.12 -22.63 -8.35
N GLU A 198 4.92 -23.18 -8.56
CA GLU A 198 3.99 -22.71 -9.57
C GLU A 198 3.04 -21.68 -8.96
N MET A 199 2.82 -20.56 -9.65
CA MET A 199 1.79 -19.58 -9.32
C MET A 199 0.80 -19.41 -10.46
N GLN A 200 -0.47 -19.70 -10.19
CA GLN A 200 -1.56 -19.31 -11.08
C GLN A 200 -2.16 -17.97 -10.64
N GLU A 201 -2.75 -17.23 -11.57
CA GLU A 201 -3.41 -15.94 -11.28
C GLU A 201 -2.51 -14.94 -10.51
N LEU A 202 -1.20 -14.92 -10.79
CA LEU A 202 -0.26 -14.05 -10.09
C LEU A 202 -0.56 -12.57 -10.41
N PHE A 203 -0.96 -11.80 -9.40
CA PHE A 203 -1.50 -10.44 -9.55
C PHE A 203 -0.59 -9.49 -10.33
N GLU A 204 0.74 -9.57 -10.18
CA GLU A 204 1.70 -8.71 -10.90
C GLU A 204 1.69 -8.93 -12.41
N CYS A 205 1.32 -10.13 -12.86
CA CYS A 205 1.38 -10.53 -14.25
C CYS A 205 0.03 -10.40 -14.96
N LEU A 206 -1.08 -10.41 -14.22
CA LEU A 206 -2.43 -10.36 -14.78
C LEU A 206 -2.69 -9.16 -15.70
N PRO A 207 -2.31 -7.91 -15.34
CA PRO A 207 -2.51 -6.74 -16.22
C PRO A 207 -1.81 -6.87 -17.58
N PHE A 208 -0.79 -7.71 -17.67
CA PHE A 208 0.06 -7.87 -18.85
C PHE A 208 -0.14 -9.20 -19.57
N ARG A 209 -1.17 -9.99 -19.22
CA ARG A 209 -1.40 -11.34 -19.74
C ARG A 209 -1.28 -11.39 -21.27
N GLY A 210 -0.29 -12.15 -21.76
CA GLY A 210 0.00 -12.33 -23.19
C GLY A 210 0.51 -11.10 -23.94
N LYS A 211 0.80 -9.99 -23.25
CA LYS A 211 1.25 -8.71 -23.84
C LYS A 211 2.72 -8.40 -23.54
N GLY A 212 3.33 -9.10 -22.59
CA GLY A 212 4.70 -8.87 -22.14
C GLY A 212 5.72 -9.62 -22.99
N LYS A 213 6.82 -8.95 -23.35
CA LYS A 213 8.00 -9.61 -23.96
C LYS A 213 8.90 -10.28 -22.92
N GLU A 214 8.77 -9.89 -21.66
CA GLU A 214 9.58 -10.31 -20.52
C GLU A 214 8.69 -10.58 -19.30
N SER A 215 9.24 -11.28 -18.31
CA SER A 215 8.55 -11.54 -17.05
C SER A 215 8.39 -10.28 -16.20
N LYS A 216 7.21 -10.12 -15.57
CA LYS A 216 6.83 -8.87 -14.88
C LYS A 216 6.78 -8.98 -13.35
N SER A 217 6.84 -10.18 -12.78
CA SER A 217 6.72 -10.45 -11.34
C SER A 217 8.01 -10.20 -10.55
N GLN A 218 8.65 -9.06 -10.75
CA GLN A 218 9.93 -8.76 -10.08
C GLN A 218 9.77 -8.73 -8.56
N PHE A 219 8.67 -8.19 -8.05
CA PHE A 219 8.43 -8.13 -6.60
C PHE A 219 8.18 -9.52 -6.01
N PHE A 220 7.31 -10.33 -6.62
CA PHE A 220 6.99 -11.68 -6.15
C PHE A 220 8.18 -12.61 -6.30
N ARG A 221 8.93 -12.52 -7.40
CA ARG A 221 10.19 -13.25 -7.59
C ARG A 221 11.16 -12.94 -6.45
N GLY A 222 11.37 -11.66 -6.15
CA GLY A 222 12.19 -11.24 -5.01
C GLY A 222 11.64 -11.71 -3.68
N TYR A 223 10.33 -11.60 -3.47
CA TYR A 223 9.64 -12.09 -2.27
C TYR A 223 9.91 -13.57 -2.04
N LEU A 224 9.76 -14.40 -3.07
CA LEU A 224 10.00 -15.82 -2.98
C LEU A 224 11.48 -16.14 -2.73
N SER A 225 12.42 -15.43 -3.39
CA SER A 225 13.86 -15.55 -3.09
C SER A 225 14.16 -15.25 -1.62
N GLY A 226 13.59 -14.19 -1.06
CA GLY A 226 13.77 -13.83 0.34
C GLY A 226 13.13 -14.83 1.31
N VAL A 227 11.95 -15.36 0.97
CA VAL A 227 11.29 -16.41 1.77
C VAL A 227 12.14 -17.67 1.78
N VAL A 228 12.46 -18.21 0.60
CA VAL A 228 13.21 -19.46 0.46
C VAL A 228 14.57 -19.34 1.14
N SER A 229 15.31 -18.27 0.87
CA SER A 229 16.62 -18.04 1.50
C SER A 229 16.53 -18.01 3.03
N GLY A 230 15.52 -17.33 3.56
CA GLY A 230 15.30 -17.23 5.01
C GLY A 230 14.91 -18.56 5.65
N LEU A 231 14.19 -19.44 4.93
CA LEU A 231 13.77 -20.74 5.44
C LEU A 231 14.88 -21.79 5.38
N ILE A 232 15.70 -21.79 4.34
CA ILE A 232 16.79 -22.76 4.16
C ILE A 232 18.10 -22.32 4.84
N GLY A 233 18.22 -21.05 5.20
CA GLY A 233 19.42 -20.48 5.83
C GLY A 233 20.60 -20.24 4.87
N LYS A 234 20.35 -20.24 3.56
CA LYS A 234 21.33 -20.00 2.49
C LYS A 234 20.78 -18.98 1.51
N GLU A 235 21.64 -18.20 0.87
CA GLU A 235 21.20 -17.29 -0.18
C GLU A 235 20.85 -18.04 -1.47
N VAL A 236 19.62 -17.85 -1.94
CA VAL A 236 19.07 -18.44 -3.16
C VAL A 236 18.25 -17.40 -3.91
N ILE A 237 18.32 -17.46 -5.23
CA ILE A 237 17.48 -16.66 -6.12
C ILE A 237 16.44 -17.57 -6.77
N MET A 238 15.19 -17.13 -6.77
CA MET A 238 14.14 -17.75 -7.56
C MET A 238 14.16 -17.16 -8.96
N GLU A 239 14.39 -17.99 -9.97
CA GLU A 239 14.30 -17.61 -11.38
C GLU A 239 12.91 -17.93 -11.92
N GLU A 240 12.37 -17.01 -12.72
CA GLU A 240 11.05 -17.18 -13.34
C GLU A 240 11.20 -17.74 -14.76
N THR A 241 10.89 -19.02 -14.93
CA THR A 241 11.06 -19.75 -16.20
C THR A 241 9.83 -19.64 -17.11
N LYS A 242 8.64 -19.47 -16.53
CA LYS A 242 7.36 -19.24 -17.22
C LYS A 242 6.66 -18.05 -16.60
N CYS A 243 5.93 -17.27 -17.40
CA CYS A 243 5.22 -16.08 -16.93
C CYS A 243 3.89 -15.86 -17.67
N ILE A 244 2.83 -15.61 -16.91
CA ILE A 244 1.50 -15.25 -17.46
C ILE A 244 1.59 -14.00 -18.35
N ALA A 245 2.45 -13.04 -17.99
CA ALA A 245 2.65 -11.84 -18.80
C ALA A 245 3.21 -12.15 -20.19
N LYS A 246 4.03 -13.20 -20.33
CA LYS A 246 4.58 -13.68 -21.60
C LYS A 246 3.58 -14.52 -22.42
N GLY A 247 2.45 -14.89 -21.83
CA GLY A 247 1.45 -15.76 -22.45
C GLY A 247 1.49 -17.22 -21.97
N ASP A 248 2.35 -17.56 -21.00
CA ASP A 248 2.30 -18.88 -20.36
C ASP A 248 1.02 -19.06 -19.53
N LYS A 249 0.63 -20.31 -19.27
CA LYS A 249 -0.56 -20.63 -18.46
C LYS A 249 -0.41 -20.27 -16.99
N CYS A 250 0.82 -20.21 -16.49
CA CYS A 250 1.16 -19.92 -15.10
C CYS A 250 2.54 -19.26 -15.01
N CYS A 251 2.84 -18.66 -13.87
CA CYS A 251 4.21 -18.27 -13.53
C CYS A 251 4.90 -19.45 -12.83
N TYR A 252 6.14 -19.76 -13.20
CA TYR A 252 6.88 -20.89 -12.65
C TYR A 252 8.25 -20.44 -12.17
N PHE A 253 8.57 -20.76 -10.92
CA PHE A 253 9.77 -20.31 -10.23
C PHE A 253 10.64 -21.49 -9.79
N VAL A 254 11.93 -21.42 -10.03
CA VAL A 254 12.92 -22.45 -9.67
C VAL A 254 14.07 -21.79 -8.91
N SER A 255 14.53 -22.40 -7.82
CA SER A 255 15.72 -21.91 -7.12
C SER A 255 17.00 -22.14 -7.93
N THR A 256 17.87 -21.14 -7.96
CA THR A 256 19.24 -21.25 -8.46
C THR A 256 20.24 -20.87 -7.36
N PRO A 257 21.38 -21.59 -7.23
CA PRO A 257 22.44 -21.21 -6.30
C PRO A 257 23.10 -19.91 -6.79
N CYS A 258 22.79 -18.78 -6.13
CA CYS A 258 23.38 -17.48 -6.44
C CYS A 258 23.27 -16.58 -5.20
N SER A 259 24.28 -15.75 -4.95
CA SER A 259 24.27 -14.89 -3.76
C SER A 259 23.31 -13.69 -3.97
N LEU A 260 22.47 -13.44 -2.96
CA LEU A 260 21.63 -12.23 -2.90
C LEU A 260 22.52 -10.98 -2.78
N SER A 261 23.73 -11.14 -2.25
CA SER A 261 24.74 -10.08 -2.11
C SER A 261 25.23 -9.53 -3.47
N GLU A 262 25.37 -10.38 -4.50
CA GLU A 262 25.75 -9.97 -5.86
C GLU A 262 24.67 -9.10 -6.53
N VAL A 263 23.41 -9.40 -6.27
CA VAL A 263 22.26 -8.59 -6.72
C VAL A 263 22.07 -7.32 -5.87
N GLY A 264 22.83 -7.20 -4.78
CA GLY A 264 22.72 -6.19 -3.72
C GLY A 264 23.59 -4.94 -3.87
N THR A 265 24.48 -4.86 -4.86
CA THR A 265 25.25 -3.63 -5.07
C THR A 265 24.31 -2.50 -5.47
N ARG A 266 24.20 -1.46 -4.63
CA ARG A 266 23.58 -0.19 -5.04
C ARG A 266 24.13 0.11 -6.44
N PRO A 267 23.30 0.39 -7.48
CA PRO A 267 23.84 0.82 -8.75
C PRO A 267 24.88 1.89 -8.42
N SER A 268 26.08 1.76 -8.98
CA SER A 268 27.05 2.85 -8.86
C SER A 268 26.31 4.14 -9.21
N GLU A 269 26.52 5.23 -8.48
CA GLU A 269 25.93 6.52 -8.83
C GLU A 269 26.47 6.91 -10.21
N THR A 270 25.79 6.47 -11.26
CA THR A 270 26.12 6.83 -12.63
C THR A 270 25.49 8.19 -12.92
N PRO A 271 26.10 8.98 -13.81
CA PRO A 271 25.49 10.21 -14.32
C PRO A 271 24.04 9.98 -14.80
N GLN A 272 23.78 8.83 -15.43
CA GLN A 272 22.47 8.44 -15.96
C GLN A 272 21.41 8.20 -14.86
N THR A 273 21.75 7.46 -13.79
CA THR A 273 20.80 7.27 -12.67
C THR A 273 20.49 8.58 -11.94
N ARG A 274 21.43 9.53 -11.94
CA ARG A 274 21.19 10.88 -11.44
C ARG A 274 20.24 11.64 -12.35
N GLU A 275 20.46 11.64 -13.67
CA GLU A 275 19.58 12.25 -14.67
C GLU A 275 18.13 11.76 -14.55
N GLU A 276 17.91 10.46 -14.43
CA GLU A 276 16.59 9.86 -14.28
C GLU A 276 15.87 10.31 -12.99
N LEU A 277 16.60 10.41 -11.88
CA LEU A 277 16.05 10.93 -10.63
C LEU A 277 15.70 12.42 -10.75
N PHE A 278 16.55 13.21 -11.43
CA PHE A 278 16.29 14.61 -11.72
C PHE A 278 15.07 14.80 -12.61
N SER A 279 14.89 13.97 -13.64
CA SER A 279 13.76 14.08 -14.56
C SER A 279 12.43 13.89 -13.82
N ILE A 280 12.35 12.90 -12.94
CA ILE A 280 11.15 12.64 -12.11
C ILE A 280 10.88 13.80 -11.16
N ILE A 281 11.90 14.30 -10.46
CA ILE A 281 11.73 15.42 -9.53
C ILE A 281 11.32 16.70 -10.28
N LYS A 282 11.86 16.92 -11.48
CA LYS A 282 11.48 18.04 -12.35
C LYS A 282 10.04 17.91 -12.85
N GLU A 283 9.60 16.71 -13.20
CA GLU A 283 8.22 16.46 -13.63
C GLU A 283 7.22 16.73 -12.50
N ILE A 284 7.53 16.29 -11.28
CA ILE A 284 6.64 16.40 -10.12
C ILE A 284 6.64 17.82 -9.53
N PHE A 285 7.83 18.43 -9.39
CA PHE A 285 8.01 19.67 -8.63
C PHE A 285 8.51 20.85 -9.46
N GLY A 286 8.72 20.67 -10.77
CA GLY A 286 9.32 21.69 -11.64
C GLY A 286 8.59 23.02 -11.62
N GLU A 287 7.27 23.00 -11.46
CA GLU A 287 6.42 24.19 -11.37
C GLU A 287 6.22 24.74 -9.94
N ASP A 288 6.67 24.02 -8.91
CA ASP A 288 6.53 24.45 -7.51
C ASP A 288 7.44 25.66 -7.20
N LEU A 289 6.84 26.73 -6.68
CA LEU A 289 7.54 28.00 -6.40
C LEU A 289 8.66 27.85 -5.35
N LYS A 290 8.50 26.96 -4.37
CA LYS A 290 9.53 26.68 -3.35
C LYS A 290 10.69 25.92 -3.98
N PHE A 291 10.38 24.94 -4.83
CA PHE A 291 11.40 24.20 -5.57
C PHE A 291 12.21 25.11 -6.50
N LYS A 292 11.54 25.98 -7.28
CA LYS A 292 12.19 26.98 -8.13
C LYS A 292 13.08 27.93 -7.33
N ALA A 293 12.63 28.40 -6.16
CA ALA A 293 13.41 29.26 -5.28
C ALA A 293 14.66 28.56 -4.73
N LEU A 294 14.53 27.31 -4.26
CA LEU A 294 15.65 26.50 -3.79
C LEU A 294 16.66 26.23 -4.92
N LYS A 295 16.19 25.91 -6.13
CA LYS A 295 17.05 25.69 -7.30
C LYS A 295 17.85 26.93 -7.67
N PHE A 296 17.23 28.12 -7.58
CA PHE A 296 17.93 29.38 -7.83
C PHE A 296 18.98 29.68 -6.76
N LEU A 297 18.63 29.53 -5.48
CA LEU A 297 19.56 29.72 -4.35
C LEU A 297 20.68 28.68 -4.31
N ALA A 298 20.48 27.49 -4.90
CA ALA A 298 21.54 26.50 -5.07
C ALA A 298 22.66 26.98 -5.99
N ARG A 299 22.31 27.75 -7.03
CA ARG A 299 23.25 28.28 -8.03
C ARG A 299 23.82 29.65 -7.65
N LYS A 300 23.05 30.42 -6.88
CA LYS A 300 23.40 31.76 -6.45
C LYS A 300 23.49 31.77 -4.93
N GLU A 301 24.72 31.79 -4.43
CA GLU A 301 25.03 31.63 -3.00
C GLU A 301 24.20 32.54 -2.08
N VAL A 302 23.88 33.76 -2.53
CA VAL A 302 23.03 34.70 -1.81
C VAL A 302 22.14 35.47 -2.80
N ALA A 303 20.85 35.61 -2.49
CA ALA A 303 19.93 36.42 -3.30
C ALA A 303 18.86 37.13 -2.46
N SER A 304 18.43 38.31 -2.94
CA SER A 304 17.28 39.04 -2.41
C SER A 304 15.95 38.48 -2.90
N ILE A 305 14.87 38.77 -2.18
CA ILE A 305 13.51 38.38 -2.61
C ILE A 305 13.17 38.87 -4.03
N ARG A 306 13.65 40.06 -4.44
CA ARG A 306 13.40 40.62 -5.76
C ARG A 306 14.11 39.84 -6.86
N GLU A 307 15.32 39.38 -6.60
CA GLU A 307 16.10 38.59 -7.55
C GLU A 307 15.51 37.19 -7.73
N ILE A 308 15.13 36.55 -6.63
CA ILE A 308 14.46 35.24 -6.66
C ILE A 308 13.13 35.36 -7.42
N ALA A 309 12.31 36.35 -7.07
CA ALA A 309 11.02 36.62 -7.69
C ALA A 309 11.12 36.86 -9.21
N ARG A 310 12.13 37.63 -9.65
CA ARG A 310 12.41 37.86 -11.07
C ARG A 310 12.77 36.56 -11.80
N LYS A 311 13.59 35.70 -11.20
CA LYS A 311 14.01 34.43 -11.85
C LYS A 311 12.86 33.45 -12.01
N ILE A 312 11.96 33.38 -11.03
CA ILE A 312 10.83 32.43 -11.02
C ILE A 312 9.55 33.04 -11.62
N ASN A 313 9.64 34.26 -12.17
CA ASN A 313 8.57 34.99 -12.84
C ASN A 313 7.31 35.24 -11.99
N ILE A 314 7.48 35.74 -10.76
CA ILE A 314 6.36 36.13 -9.88
C ILE A 314 6.59 37.48 -9.21
N ALA A 315 5.52 38.10 -8.72
CA ALA A 315 5.63 39.32 -7.92
C ALA A 315 6.28 39.03 -6.55
N PRO A 316 7.21 39.87 -6.05
CA PRO A 316 7.89 39.64 -4.76
C PRO A 316 6.94 39.41 -3.59
N LYS A 317 5.80 40.12 -3.56
CA LYS A 317 4.76 39.97 -2.53
C LYS A 317 4.19 38.54 -2.44
N ASN A 318 4.12 37.83 -3.57
CA ASN A 318 3.58 36.48 -3.63
C ASN A 318 4.65 35.43 -3.26
N LEU A 319 5.93 35.80 -3.30
CA LEU A 319 7.04 34.92 -2.93
C LEU A 319 7.25 34.85 -1.40
N THR A 320 6.89 35.90 -0.67
CA THR A 320 7.16 36.04 0.76
C THR A 320 6.71 34.82 1.57
N ARG A 321 5.45 34.38 1.42
CA ARG A 321 4.90 33.22 2.15
C ARG A 321 5.70 31.93 1.90
N HIS A 322 6.22 31.75 0.68
CA HIS A 322 7.01 30.57 0.34
C HIS A 322 8.42 30.61 0.95
N LEU A 323 9.05 31.78 0.97
CA LEU A 323 10.35 31.94 1.63
C LEU A 323 10.24 31.82 3.14
N ASP A 324 9.18 32.36 3.75
CA ASP A 324 8.94 32.22 5.19
C ASP A 324 8.72 30.76 5.59
N TYR A 325 8.00 29.99 4.78
CA TYR A 325 7.88 28.54 4.96
C TYR A 325 9.24 27.83 4.86
N LEU A 326 10.06 28.17 3.87
CA LEU A 326 11.40 27.58 3.70
C LEU A 326 12.34 27.95 4.85
N LEU A 327 12.25 29.16 5.39
CA LEU A 327 12.95 29.59 6.60
C LEU A 327 12.50 28.76 7.80
N GLN A 328 11.19 28.61 8.00
CA GLN A 328 10.61 27.82 9.10
C GLN A 328 11.07 26.35 9.06
N LYS A 329 11.19 25.78 7.86
CA LYS A 329 11.68 24.40 7.65
C LYS A 329 13.20 24.28 7.67
N GLY A 330 13.94 25.38 7.86
CA GLY A 330 15.40 25.38 7.90
C GLY A 330 16.06 25.03 6.56
N MET A 331 15.34 25.19 5.44
CA MET A 331 15.85 24.91 4.09
C MET A 331 16.68 26.08 3.56
N ILE A 332 16.33 27.30 3.98
CA ILE A 332 17.07 28.54 3.68
C ILE A 332 17.30 29.29 5.00
N GLU A 333 18.24 30.22 4.97
CA GLU A 333 18.52 31.13 6.09
C GLU A 333 18.71 32.56 5.61
N THR A 334 18.47 33.50 6.51
CA THR A 334 18.67 34.93 6.23
C THR A 334 20.10 35.31 6.59
N VAL A 335 20.87 35.76 5.59
CA VAL A 335 22.27 36.18 5.77
C VAL A 335 22.36 37.64 6.18
N TYR A 336 21.40 38.45 5.75
CA TYR A 336 21.31 39.88 6.05
C TYR A 336 19.85 40.34 6.06
N SER A 337 19.50 41.20 7.02
CA SER A 337 18.17 41.79 7.15
C SER A 337 18.27 43.27 7.53
N GLY A 338 18.07 44.16 6.56
CA GLY A 338 18.02 45.61 6.76
C GLY A 338 16.64 46.19 6.45
N LYS A 339 16.48 47.51 6.61
CA LYS A 339 15.19 48.22 6.50
C LYS A 339 14.47 48.02 5.15
N ASN A 340 15.24 47.83 4.06
CA ASN A 340 14.70 47.72 2.69
C ASN A 340 15.18 46.47 1.92
N ILE A 341 16.01 45.61 2.52
CA ILE A 341 16.58 44.45 1.84
C ILE A 341 16.78 43.28 2.80
N LYS A 342 16.37 42.09 2.35
CA LYS A 342 16.60 40.82 3.03
C LYS A 342 17.25 39.84 2.05
N LEU A 343 18.34 39.24 2.47
CA LEU A 343 19.15 38.32 1.67
C LEU A 343 19.05 36.90 2.20
N TYR A 344 18.82 35.96 1.30
CA TYR A 344 18.58 34.55 1.58
C TYR A 344 19.69 33.70 0.98
N ARG A 345 20.05 32.61 1.66
CA ARG A 345 20.89 31.53 1.12
C ARG A 345 20.32 30.16 1.49
N LEU A 346 20.75 29.11 0.79
CA LEU A 346 20.49 27.74 1.26
C LEU A 346 21.15 27.50 2.61
N SER A 347 20.44 26.84 3.51
CA SER A 347 21.03 26.48 4.80
C SER A 347 22.13 25.42 4.61
N PRO A 348 23.24 25.48 5.37
CA PRO A 348 24.23 24.39 5.39
C PRO A 348 23.63 23.03 5.75
N LYS A 349 22.52 23.01 6.50
CA LYS A 349 21.77 21.78 6.86
C LYS A 349 21.26 21.00 5.65
N VAL A 350 21.13 21.65 4.50
CA VAL A 350 20.65 21.06 3.25
C VAL A 350 21.75 21.00 2.18
N GLU A 351 23.02 20.91 2.56
CA GLU A 351 24.16 20.89 1.62
C GLU A 351 24.03 19.80 0.55
N VAL A 352 23.60 18.60 0.93
CA VAL A 352 23.39 17.48 -0.01
C VAL A 352 22.33 17.83 -1.05
N LEU A 353 21.21 18.43 -0.63
CA LEU A 353 20.17 18.93 -1.52
C LEU A 353 20.70 20.08 -2.39
N GLY A 354 21.54 20.97 -1.84
CA GLY A 354 22.16 22.05 -2.58
C GLY A 354 23.13 21.56 -3.66
N LYS A 355 23.86 20.46 -3.44
CA LYS A 355 24.69 19.80 -4.46
C LYS A 355 23.82 19.17 -5.54
N PHE A 356 22.72 18.53 -5.14
CA PHE A 356 21.73 17.98 -6.06
C PHE A 356 21.11 19.08 -6.95
N LEU A 357 20.54 20.14 -6.37
CA LEU A 357 19.88 21.20 -7.14
C LEU A 357 20.80 22.02 -8.08
N ARG A 358 22.13 21.92 -7.88
CA ARG A 358 23.15 22.61 -8.69
C ARG A 358 23.44 21.93 -10.03
N SER A 359 23.25 20.62 -10.16
CA SER A 359 23.48 19.97 -11.45
C SER A 359 22.47 20.44 -12.49
N ASP A 360 22.96 20.73 -13.70
CA ASP A 360 22.18 21.07 -14.89
C ASP A 360 21.78 19.84 -15.72
N LEU A 361 21.91 18.63 -15.15
CA LEU A 361 21.30 17.42 -15.66
C LEU A 361 19.77 17.55 -15.70
#